data_AF-A0A9D4YZR8-F1
#
_entry.id   AF-A0A9D4YZR8-F1
#
_cell.length_a   1.000
_cell.length_b   1.000
_cell.length_c   1.000
_cell.angle_alpha   90.00
_cell.angle_beta   90.00
_cell.angle_gamma   90.00
#
_symmetry.space_group_name_H-M   'P 1'
#
loop_
_entity.id
_entity.type
_entity.pdbx_description
1 polymer ?
#
loop_
_entity_poly.entity_id
_entity_poly.type
_entity_poly.pdbx_seq_one_letter_code
_entity_poly.pdbx_strand_id
1 'polypeptide(L)'
;MLGAQLGIKGGVSAAGAHGGLGSRLAAHPSQPRQCRRRTQRRQVQAVAQQQGEGLGANIKRIAKQITSALPIIGLVSRLTATEGGIGNDAQAYPEFCRQVFDAAPLGFQIAVAELQNKYGKAAQRRYILCALWMARKGAGVIPGKLIVDSARRLRVSSDLEYEMERFAEALLEQNAKYTYMNQPKGSPAQQADVAVDAIARLVLNLKDGQPVPAEDAQLVADCVAGGFWDVPGMAEEVQRSVAERELRASAYSL
;
A
#
# COMPACT_ATOMS: atom_id res chain seq x y z
N MET A 1 -36.93 51.26 -27.47
CA MET A 1 -38.24 51.63 -26.91
C MET A 1 -38.49 50.77 -25.68
N LEU A 2 -38.69 51.42 -24.52
CA LEU A 2 -39.13 50.93 -23.20
C LEU A 2 -38.32 49.77 -22.58
N GLY A 3 -37.65 49.91 -21.42
CA GLY A 3 -38.10 50.49 -20.15
C GLY A 3 -38.77 49.38 -19.31
N ALA A 4 -38.57 49.19 -18.00
CA ALA A 4 -37.82 49.86 -16.94
C ALA A 4 -37.92 48.97 -15.67
N GLN A 5 -36.96 49.10 -14.73
CA GLN A 5 -37.13 49.26 -13.25
C GLN A 5 -37.97 48.25 -12.42
N LEU A 6 -37.78 47.98 -11.13
CA LEU A 6 -37.06 48.57 -9.98
C LEU A 6 -37.19 47.55 -8.81
N GLY A 7 -36.33 47.57 -7.78
CA GLY A 7 -36.66 46.85 -6.53
C GLY A 7 -35.60 46.77 -5.44
N ILE A 8 -35.25 47.91 -4.83
CA ILE A 8 -34.33 48.08 -3.68
C ILE A 8 -35.04 47.79 -2.33
N LYS A 9 -34.30 47.25 -1.34
CA LYS A 9 -34.26 47.60 0.12
C LYS A 9 -33.68 46.38 0.88
N GLY A 10 -32.69 46.46 1.77
CA GLY A 10 -32.28 47.51 2.70
C GLY A 10 -32.45 46.98 4.13
N GLY A 11 -31.44 47.07 5.00
CA GLY A 11 -31.63 46.77 6.43
C GLY A 11 -30.36 46.45 7.22
N VAL A 12 -29.91 47.44 7.98
CA VAL A 12 -28.74 47.49 8.86
C VAL A 12 -29.15 47.09 10.30
N SER A 13 -28.21 46.59 11.13
CA SER A 13 -27.79 47.23 12.41
C SER A 13 -27.53 46.29 13.60
N ALA A 14 -26.36 46.54 14.24
CA ALA A 14 -26.07 46.63 15.69
C ALA A 14 -26.34 45.41 16.59
N ALA A 15 -25.73 45.22 17.76
CA ALA A 15 -24.59 45.73 18.53
C ALA A 15 -24.63 44.90 19.83
N GLY A 16 -23.53 44.74 20.56
CA GLY A 16 -23.60 44.13 21.89
C GLY A 16 -22.25 43.76 22.48
N ALA A 17 -21.56 44.77 23.03
CA ALA A 17 -20.47 44.60 23.98
C ALA A 17 -21.02 44.62 25.41
N HIS A 18 -20.44 43.82 26.31
CA HIS A 18 -20.29 43.97 27.76
C HIS A 18 -19.71 42.63 28.24
N GLY A 19 -18.64 42.49 29.01
CA GLY A 19 -18.10 43.31 30.09
C GLY A 19 -17.94 42.37 31.30
N GLY A 20 -16.75 42.28 31.90
CA GLY A 20 -16.57 41.40 33.07
C GLY A 20 -15.13 41.20 33.50
N LEU A 21 -14.59 42.19 34.22
CA LEU A 21 -13.35 42.11 35.00
C LEU A 21 -13.44 41.03 36.10
N GLY A 22 -12.29 40.41 36.41
CA GLY A 22 -12.16 39.51 37.57
C GLY A 22 -10.73 39.08 37.84
N SER A 23 -9.90 40.02 38.29
CA SER A 23 -8.57 39.77 38.88
C SER A 23 -8.63 38.82 40.08
N ARG A 24 -7.63 37.95 40.26
CA ARG A 24 -6.82 37.84 41.50
C ARG A 24 -5.79 36.69 41.44
N LEU A 25 -4.53 37.11 41.61
CA LEU A 25 -3.49 36.55 42.48
C LEU A 25 -3.54 35.04 42.81
N ALA A 26 -2.43 34.33 42.52
CA ALA A 26 -1.39 34.07 43.53
C ALA A 26 -0.22 33.29 42.89
N ALA A 27 0.98 33.73 43.22
CA ALA A 27 2.24 33.10 42.90
C ALA A 27 2.63 32.05 43.95
N HIS A 28 3.71 31.33 43.61
CA HIS A 28 4.76 30.82 44.50
C HIS A 28 4.73 29.34 44.96
N PRO A 29 5.92 28.75 45.27
CA PRO A 29 6.59 27.83 44.35
C PRO A 29 7.03 26.52 45.05
N SER A 30 7.95 25.78 44.39
CA SER A 30 8.91 24.82 44.98
C SER A 30 8.35 23.40 45.23
N GLN A 31 9.03 22.27 44.98
CA GLN A 31 10.44 21.95 44.74
C GLN A 31 10.59 20.71 43.84
N PRO A 32 11.76 20.51 43.21
CA PRO A 32 12.12 19.34 42.42
C PRO A 32 12.82 18.27 43.28
N ARG A 33 12.66 16.98 42.94
CA ARG A 33 13.45 15.81 43.41
C ARG A 33 12.75 14.56 42.84
N GLN A 34 13.35 13.59 42.14
CA GLN A 34 14.72 13.12 42.09
C GLN A 34 15.03 12.50 40.72
N CYS A 35 16.18 12.90 40.20
CA CYS A 35 16.90 12.22 39.15
C CYS A 35 17.40 10.86 39.70
N ARG A 36 16.81 9.73 39.28
CA ARG A 36 17.41 8.41 39.47
C ARG A 36 18.15 8.00 38.20
N ARG A 37 19.38 8.51 38.08
CA ARG A 37 20.41 7.93 37.22
C ARG A 37 20.67 6.51 37.69
N ARG A 38 20.21 5.51 36.93
CA ARG A 38 20.73 4.15 37.04
C ARG A 38 21.62 3.89 35.83
N THR A 39 22.87 4.30 36.02
CA THR A 39 24.02 4.00 35.18
C THR A 39 24.26 2.49 35.21
N GLN A 40 23.74 1.75 34.22
CA GLN A 40 24.21 0.40 33.97
C GLN A 40 25.20 0.41 32.80
N ARG A 41 26.45 0.25 33.23
CA ARG A 41 27.65 -0.20 32.50
C ARG A 41 27.46 -0.54 31.02
N ARG A 42 28.07 0.33 30.21
CA ARG A 42 28.86 -0.04 29.03
C ARG A 42 29.60 -1.38 29.27
N GLN A 43 29.28 -2.38 28.46
CA GLN A 43 30.32 -3.24 27.89
C GLN A 43 30.49 -2.81 26.44
N VAL A 44 31.47 -1.93 26.24
CA VAL A 44 32.02 -1.61 24.92
C VAL A 44 32.98 -2.75 24.61
N GLN A 45 32.57 -3.70 23.77
CA GLN A 45 33.52 -4.59 23.13
C GLN A 45 33.97 -3.89 21.85
N ALA A 46 35.17 -3.32 21.94
CA ALA A 46 35.93 -2.88 20.79
C ALA A 46 36.39 -4.13 20.02
N VAL A 47 36.03 -4.22 18.74
CA VAL A 47 36.75 -5.03 17.77
C VAL A 47 37.26 -4.06 16.72
N ALA A 48 38.58 -4.04 16.59
CA ALA A 48 39.32 -3.24 15.66
C ALA A 48 39.14 -3.72 14.21
N GLN A 49 39.13 -2.74 13.31
CA GLN A 49 39.68 -2.74 11.94
C GLN A 49 39.41 -3.92 11.00
N GLN A 50 38.67 -3.61 9.93
CA GLN A 50 38.98 -3.88 8.51
C GLN A 50 38.01 -2.99 7.70
N GLN A 51 38.46 -1.84 7.18
CA GLN A 51 38.88 -1.64 5.78
C GLN A 51 37.96 -2.28 4.73
N GLY A 52 37.58 -1.45 3.76
CA GLY A 52 36.31 -1.52 3.07
C GLY A 52 36.12 -2.74 2.20
N GLU A 53 34.85 -3.09 2.01
CA GLU A 53 34.32 -3.67 0.78
C GLU A 53 32.80 -3.82 0.89
N GLY A 54 32.08 -3.25 -0.08
CA GLY A 54 30.86 -3.84 -0.63
C GLY A 54 29.57 -3.75 0.18
N LEU A 55 28.57 -3.19 -0.48
CA LEU A 55 27.12 -3.30 -0.25
C LEU A 55 26.62 -4.65 0.35
N GLY A 56 27.35 -5.75 0.14
CA GLY A 56 27.05 -7.09 0.64
C GLY A 56 27.13 -7.30 2.15
N ALA A 57 27.90 -6.49 2.90
CA ALA A 57 28.04 -6.66 4.35
C ALA A 57 26.76 -6.28 5.13
N ASN A 58 25.97 -5.32 4.63
CA ASN A 58 24.67 -4.96 5.20
C ASN A 58 23.59 -6.00 4.88
N ILE A 59 23.64 -6.63 3.70
CA ILE A 59 22.72 -7.69 3.28
C ILE A 59 22.89 -8.92 4.17
N LYS A 60 24.13 -9.26 4.55
CA LYS A 60 24.44 -10.41 5.41
C LYS A 60 23.93 -10.27 6.85
N ARG A 61 23.75 -9.04 7.37
CA ARG A 61 23.12 -8.81 8.69
C ARG A 61 21.60 -8.88 8.62
N ILE A 62 20.98 -8.40 7.54
CA ILE A 62 19.53 -8.49 7.31
C ILE A 62 19.09 -9.96 7.13
N ALA A 63 19.89 -10.75 6.41
CA ALA A 63 19.65 -12.19 6.24
C ALA A 63 19.77 -13.00 7.54
N LYS A 64 20.57 -12.54 8.51
CA LYS A 64 20.79 -13.23 9.81
C LYS A 64 19.79 -12.83 10.89
N GLN A 65 19.02 -11.74 10.70
CA GLN A 65 17.97 -11.31 11.63
C GLN A 65 16.60 -11.95 11.35
N ILE A 66 16.43 -12.61 10.20
CA ILE A 66 15.19 -13.31 9.82
C ILE A 66 15.22 -14.79 10.24
N THR A 67 16.36 -15.29 10.72
CA THR A 67 16.58 -16.72 10.98
C THR A 67 16.37 -17.16 12.44
N SER A 68 15.93 -16.30 13.36
CA SER A 68 15.87 -16.69 14.78
C SER A 68 14.68 -16.15 15.60
N ALA A 69 13.47 -16.12 15.03
CA ALA A 69 12.26 -16.00 15.83
C ALA A 69 11.11 -16.85 15.24
N LEU A 70 10.87 -17.99 15.91
CA LEU A 70 9.64 -18.80 15.97
C LEU A 70 9.35 -19.85 14.87
N PRO A 71 8.89 -21.06 15.27
CA PRO A 71 8.48 -22.14 14.39
C PRO A 71 7.00 -21.98 13.99
N ILE A 72 6.74 -21.28 12.89
CA ILE A 72 5.44 -21.30 12.17
C ILE A 72 5.52 -22.21 10.92
N ILE A 73 6.75 -22.63 10.60
CA ILE A 73 7.14 -23.34 9.38
C ILE A 73 6.66 -24.81 9.35
N GLY A 74 6.15 -25.36 10.46
CA GLY A 74 5.60 -26.72 10.50
C GLY A 74 4.22 -26.89 9.82
N LEU A 75 3.44 -25.83 9.60
CA LEU A 75 2.07 -25.91 9.05
C LEU A 75 1.93 -25.37 7.62
N VAL A 76 2.87 -24.55 7.16
CA VAL A 76 3.09 -24.29 5.73
C VAL A 76 3.67 -25.53 5.03
N SER A 77 4.10 -26.54 5.80
CA SER A 77 4.62 -27.85 5.35
C SER A 77 3.61 -28.74 4.60
N ARG A 78 2.39 -28.26 4.31
CA ARG A 78 1.64 -28.58 3.08
C ARG A 78 1.78 -27.39 2.14
N LEU A 79 2.81 -27.25 1.31
CA LEU A 79 2.94 -28.08 0.10
C LEU A 79 1.51 -28.33 -0.44
N THR A 80 0.89 -27.48 -1.27
CA THR A 80 1.35 -27.08 -2.62
C THR A 80 2.21 -28.16 -3.27
N ALA A 81 1.86 -29.41 -3.00
CA ALA A 81 2.60 -30.58 -3.42
C ALA A 81 2.74 -30.51 -4.93
N THR A 82 4.00 -30.28 -5.35
CA THR A 82 4.62 -30.82 -6.56
C THR A 82 3.75 -30.64 -7.80
N GLU A 83 3.97 -29.64 -8.63
CA GLU A 83 4.97 -29.76 -9.68
C GLU A 83 5.14 -28.42 -10.40
N GLY A 84 6.40 -28.06 -10.69
CA GLY A 84 6.68 -27.06 -11.72
C GLY A 84 6.08 -27.55 -13.03
N GLY A 85 4.96 -26.96 -13.44
CA GLY A 85 4.24 -27.28 -14.66
C GLY A 85 3.49 -26.06 -15.16
N ILE A 86 3.49 -25.86 -16.47
CA ILE A 86 2.70 -24.84 -17.16
C ILE A 86 1.22 -25.20 -16.95
N GLY A 87 0.63 -24.77 -15.82
CA GLY A 87 -0.70 -25.23 -15.45
C GLY A 87 -1.10 -24.87 -14.01
N ASN A 88 -1.64 -23.67 -13.84
CA ASN A 88 -2.74 -23.37 -12.91
C ASN A 88 -2.63 -23.67 -11.40
N ASP A 89 -1.44 -23.75 -10.80
CA ASP A 89 -1.30 -23.70 -9.34
C ASP A 89 -1.16 -22.27 -8.82
N ALA A 90 -1.90 -21.97 -7.74
CA ALA A 90 -1.98 -20.63 -7.16
C ALA A 90 -0.63 -20.20 -6.55
N GLN A 91 0.19 -19.51 -7.35
CA GLN A 91 1.43 -18.87 -6.88
C GLN A 91 1.26 -18.12 -5.54
N ALA A 92 1.98 -18.59 -4.54
CA ALA A 92 2.06 -17.97 -3.22
C ALA A 92 2.78 -16.61 -3.27
N TYR A 93 2.50 -15.74 -2.30
CA TYR A 93 3.08 -14.39 -2.24
C TYR A 93 4.63 -14.36 -2.27
N PRO A 94 5.37 -15.22 -1.53
CA PRO A 94 6.83 -15.22 -1.59
C PRO A 94 7.38 -15.57 -2.98
N GLU A 95 6.76 -16.54 -3.67
CA GLU A 95 7.13 -16.92 -5.04
C GLU A 95 6.85 -15.79 -6.03
N PHE A 96 5.73 -15.08 -5.86
CA PHE A 96 5.45 -13.87 -6.64
C PHE A 96 6.53 -12.80 -6.44
N CYS A 97 6.90 -12.52 -5.19
CA CYS A 97 7.93 -11.53 -4.89
C CYS A 97 9.26 -11.88 -5.56
N ARG A 98 9.66 -13.16 -5.50
CA ARG A 98 10.89 -13.63 -6.12
C ARG A 98 10.84 -13.48 -7.64
N GLN A 99 9.77 -13.92 -8.30
CA GLN A 99 9.66 -13.82 -9.75
C GLN A 99 9.65 -12.38 -10.25
N VAL A 100 8.92 -11.49 -9.57
CA VAL A 100 8.94 -10.06 -9.91
C VAL A 100 10.34 -9.47 -9.68
N PHE A 101 11.04 -9.90 -8.64
CA PHE A 101 12.41 -9.46 -8.41
C PHE A 101 13.37 -9.90 -9.53
N ASP A 102 13.23 -11.14 -10.00
CA ASP A 102 14.13 -11.74 -11.00
C ASP A 102 13.84 -11.26 -12.43
N ALA A 103 12.56 -11.06 -12.77
CA ALA A 103 12.11 -10.90 -14.17
C ALA A 103 11.46 -9.56 -14.51
N ALA A 104 11.08 -8.74 -13.52
CA ALA A 104 10.46 -7.44 -13.84
C ALA A 104 11.46 -6.50 -14.55
N PRO A 105 10.99 -5.69 -15.50
CA PRO A 105 11.84 -4.74 -16.22
C PRO A 105 12.48 -3.72 -15.26
N LEU A 106 13.61 -3.14 -15.67
CA LEU A 106 14.31 -2.13 -14.87
C LEU A 106 13.42 -0.94 -14.47
N GLY A 107 12.48 -0.56 -15.36
CA GLY A 107 11.50 0.50 -15.09
C GLY A 107 10.68 0.27 -13.81
N PHE A 108 10.35 -1.00 -13.49
CA PHE A 108 9.69 -1.34 -12.24
C PHE A 108 10.53 -0.97 -11.01
N GLN A 109 11.83 -1.30 -11.05
CA GLN A 109 12.74 -1.09 -9.93
C GLN A 109 12.93 0.42 -9.67
N ILE A 110 13.05 1.20 -10.73
CA ILE A 110 13.15 2.66 -10.70
C ILE A 110 11.84 3.24 -10.15
N ALA A 111 10.69 2.85 -10.71
CA ALA A 111 9.39 3.35 -10.28
C ALA A 111 9.12 3.09 -8.80
N VAL A 112 9.37 1.87 -8.32
CA VAL A 112 9.21 1.53 -6.89
C VAL A 112 10.15 2.35 -6.01
N ALA A 113 11.40 2.55 -6.42
CA ALA A 113 12.36 3.36 -5.67
C ALA A 113 11.93 4.84 -5.61
N GLU A 114 11.48 5.41 -6.72
CA GLU A 114 11.01 6.80 -6.78
C GLU A 114 9.72 7.01 -6.00
N LEU A 115 8.74 6.10 -6.11
CA LEU A 115 7.53 6.14 -5.31
C LEU A 115 7.86 6.04 -3.81
N GLN A 116 8.81 5.17 -3.43
CA GLN A 116 9.26 5.07 -2.04
C GLN A 116 9.95 6.35 -1.56
N ASN A 117 10.75 7.00 -2.41
CA ASN A 117 11.41 8.27 -2.09
C ASN A 117 10.39 9.41 -1.91
N LYS A 118 9.36 9.47 -2.76
CA LYS A 118 8.31 10.51 -2.69
C LYS A 118 7.32 10.28 -1.53
N TYR A 119 6.87 9.04 -1.34
CA TYR A 119 5.73 8.70 -0.47
C TYR A 119 6.10 7.92 0.80
N GLY A 120 7.38 7.62 0.99
CA GLY A 120 7.93 7.06 2.22
C GLY A 120 7.40 5.67 2.55
N LYS A 121 6.98 5.47 3.82
CA LYS A 121 6.61 4.16 4.36
C LYS A 121 5.49 3.47 3.59
N ALA A 122 4.53 4.23 3.07
CA ALA A 122 3.39 3.68 2.35
C ALA A 122 3.78 3.02 1.01
N ALA A 123 4.86 3.47 0.40
CA ALA A 123 5.38 2.97 -0.87
C ALA A 123 6.55 1.99 -0.70
N GLN A 124 6.68 1.37 0.47
CA GLN A 124 7.65 0.28 0.63
C GLN A 124 7.32 -0.85 -0.36
N ARG A 125 8.36 -1.34 -1.04
CA ARG A 125 8.28 -2.44 -2.01
C ARG A 125 7.39 -3.60 -1.56
N ARG A 126 7.52 -4.06 -0.31
CA ARG A 126 6.72 -5.19 0.20
C ARG A 126 5.22 -4.94 0.15
N TYR A 127 4.76 -3.72 0.43
CA TYR A 127 3.35 -3.36 0.39
C TYR A 127 2.84 -3.26 -1.05
N ILE A 128 3.66 -2.67 -1.92
CA ILE A 128 3.39 -2.62 -3.37
C ILE A 128 3.24 -4.04 -3.92
N LEU A 129 4.21 -4.92 -3.67
CA LEU A 129 4.17 -6.31 -4.13
C LEU A 129 2.96 -7.06 -3.57
N CYS A 130 2.56 -6.82 -2.32
CA CYS A 130 1.37 -7.44 -1.74
C CYS A 130 0.10 -6.99 -2.47
N ALA A 131 -0.06 -5.69 -2.71
CA ALA A 131 -1.19 -5.16 -3.47
C ALA A 131 -1.25 -5.71 -4.91
N LEU A 132 -0.11 -5.78 -5.61
CA LEU A 132 -0.03 -6.33 -6.96
C LEU A 132 -0.32 -7.83 -7.00
N TRP A 133 0.20 -8.59 -6.03
CA TRP A 133 -0.11 -10.02 -5.90
C TRP A 133 -1.61 -10.26 -5.69
N MET A 134 -2.24 -9.49 -4.78
CA MET A 134 -3.68 -9.59 -4.54
C MET A 134 -4.49 -9.22 -5.78
N ALA A 135 -4.13 -8.14 -6.47
CA ALA A 135 -4.80 -7.75 -7.72
C ALA A 135 -4.67 -8.84 -8.80
N ARG A 136 -3.45 -9.37 -8.98
CA ARG A 136 -3.17 -10.41 -9.96
C ARG A 136 -3.92 -11.71 -9.71
N LYS A 137 -4.07 -12.10 -8.46
CA LYS A 137 -4.75 -13.35 -8.08
C LYS A 137 -6.25 -13.21 -7.89
N GLY A 138 -6.70 -12.04 -7.45
CA GLY A 138 -8.07 -11.84 -6.99
C GLY A 138 -8.94 -11.03 -7.92
N ALA A 139 -8.38 -10.19 -8.81
CA ALA A 139 -9.21 -9.42 -9.73
C ALA A 139 -10.00 -10.34 -10.66
N GLY A 140 -11.32 -10.13 -10.71
CA GLY A 140 -12.27 -10.98 -11.44
C GLY A 140 -12.65 -12.31 -10.74
N VAL A 141 -12.06 -12.60 -9.57
CA VAL A 141 -12.41 -13.77 -8.74
C VAL A 141 -13.17 -13.33 -7.49
N ILE A 142 -12.64 -12.33 -6.79
CA ILE A 142 -13.26 -11.68 -5.64
C ILE A 142 -13.61 -10.23 -5.99
N PRO A 143 -14.50 -9.57 -5.23
CA PRO A 143 -14.80 -8.16 -5.46
C PRO A 143 -13.54 -7.28 -5.39
N GLY A 144 -13.25 -6.51 -6.45
CA GLY A 144 -12.06 -5.65 -6.51
C GLY A 144 -11.97 -4.65 -5.35
N LYS A 145 -13.13 -4.20 -4.85
CA LYS A 145 -13.24 -3.35 -3.66
C LYS A 145 -12.53 -3.95 -2.44
N LEU A 146 -12.56 -5.27 -2.27
CA LEU A 146 -11.88 -5.94 -1.15
C LEU A 146 -10.37 -5.69 -1.22
N ILE A 147 -9.79 -5.81 -2.42
CA ILE A 147 -8.36 -5.63 -2.68
C ILE A 147 -7.96 -4.15 -2.51
N VAL A 148 -8.75 -3.23 -3.06
CA VAL A 148 -8.49 -1.78 -2.92
C VAL A 148 -8.63 -1.32 -1.46
N ASP A 149 -9.61 -1.86 -0.71
CA ASP A 149 -9.76 -1.60 0.72
C ASP A 149 -8.61 -2.21 1.54
N SER A 150 -8.09 -3.37 1.15
CA SER A 150 -6.88 -3.98 1.72
C SER A 150 -5.66 -3.09 1.51
N ALA A 151 -5.48 -2.54 0.30
CA ALA A 151 -4.42 -1.58 0.00
C ALA A 151 -4.53 -0.30 0.87
N ARG A 152 -5.76 0.21 1.07
CA ARG A 152 -6.02 1.34 1.98
C ARG A 152 -5.63 1.03 3.43
N ARG A 153 -6.03 -0.13 3.96
CA ARG A 153 -5.73 -0.52 5.35
C ARG A 153 -4.25 -0.76 5.52
N LEU A 154 -3.60 -1.45 4.59
CA LEU A 154 -2.18 -1.74 4.60
C LEU A 154 -1.32 -0.46 4.71
N ARG A 155 -1.74 0.63 4.05
CA ARG A 155 -1.10 1.95 4.19
C ARG A 155 -1.00 2.40 5.65
N VAL A 156 -2.05 2.16 6.44
CA VAL A 156 -2.19 2.65 7.82
C VAL A 156 -1.65 1.62 8.81
N SER A 157 -2.11 0.37 8.73
CA SER A 157 -1.76 -0.69 9.67
C SER A 157 -0.32 -1.16 9.49
N SER A 158 0.21 -1.11 8.25
CA SER A 158 1.49 -1.74 7.90
C SER A 158 1.54 -3.26 8.16
N ASP A 159 0.37 -3.86 8.43
CA ASP A 159 0.21 -5.28 8.78
C ASP A 159 -0.07 -6.08 7.51
N LEU A 160 1.01 -6.60 6.95
CA LEU A 160 0.98 -7.33 5.69
C LEU A 160 0.45 -8.76 5.86
N GLU A 161 0.72 -9.39 7.00
CA GLU A 161 0.30 -10.76 7.31
C GLU A 161 -1.22 -10.84 7.42
N TYR A 162 -1.82 -9.91 8.18
CA TYR A 162 -3.27 -9.83 8.32
C TYR A 162 -3.99 -9.65 6.97
N GLU A 163 -3.46 -8.78 6.09
CA GLU A 163 -4.08 -8.55 4.79
C GLU A 163 -3.91 -9.75 3.84
N MET A 164 -2.79 -10.47 3.93
CA MET A 164 -2.58 -11.72 3.19
C MET A 164 -3.54 -12.82 3.64
N GLU A 165 -3.72 -13.01 4.94
CA GLU A 165 -4.66 -14.00 5.50
C GLU A 165 -6.09 -13.68 5.08
N ARG A 166 -6.54 -12.44 5.29
CA ARG A 166 -7.87 -11.98 4.90
C ARG A 166 -8.14 -12.16 3.40
N PHE A 167 -7.14 -11.90 2.56
CA PHE A 167 -7.26 -12.11 1.11
C PHE A 167 -7.33 -13.61 0.76
N ALA A 168 -6.48 -14.44 1.37
CA ALA A 168 -6.45 -15.87 1.13
C ALA A 168 -7.77 -16.55 1.54
N GLU A 169 -8.35 -16.15 2.67
CA GLU A 169 -9.67 -16.60 3.11
C GLU A 169 -10.76 -16.25 2.09
N ALA A 170 -10.79 -15.00 1.61
CA ALA A 170 -11.76 -14.55 0.62
C ALA A 170 -11.62 -15.30 -0.72
N LEU A 171 -10.39 -15.54 -1.17
CA LEU A 171 -10.13 -16.35 -2.36
C LEU A 171 -10.57 -17.81 -2.19
N LEU A 172 -10.27 -18.42 -1.05
CA LEU A 172 -10.66 -19.78 -0.74
C LEU A 172 -12.18 -19.92 -0.74
N GLU A 173 -12.89 -18.99 -0.10
CA GLU A 173 -14.35 -18.97 -0.07
C GLU A 173 -14.97 -18.88 -1.47
N GLN A 174 -14.41 -18.05 -2.36
CA GLN A 174 -14.91 -17.98 -3.74
C GLN A 174 -14.54 -19.24 -4.53
N ASN A 175 -13.30 -19.73 -4.43
CA ASN A 175 -12.84 -20.89 -5.18
C ASN A 175 -13.58 -22.18 -4.79
N ALA A 176 -13.99 -22.31 -3.53
CA ALA A 176 -14.78 -23.45 -3.06
C ALA A 176 -16.10 -23.61 -3.86
N LYS A 177 -16.66 -22.52 -4.38
CA LYS A 177 -17.89 -22.52 -5.21
C LYS A 177 -17.67 -23.15 -6.60
N TYR A 178 -16.42 -23.23 -7.05
CA TYR A 178 -16.03 -23.72 -8.37
C TYR A 178 -15.28 -25.05 -8.31
N THR A 179 -15.47 -25.85 -7.25
CA THR A 179 -14.77 -27.15 -7.06
C THR A 179 -14.90 -28.10 -8.28
N TYR A 180 -16.03 -28.05 -8.97
CA TYR A 180 -16.32 -28.89 -10.15
C TYR A 180 -16.40 -28.08 -11.46
N MET A 181 -15.95 -26.82 -11.47
CA MET A 181 -16.05 -25.90 -12.60
C MET A 181 -14.71 -25.19 -12.83
N ASN A 182 -14.56 -24.56 -14.00
CA ASN A 182 -13.41 -23.69 -14.23
C ASN A 182 -13.49 -22.48 -13.29
N GLN A 183 -12.43 -22.26 -12.52
CA GLN A 183 -12.33 -21.08 -11.67
C GLN A 183 -12.38 -19.81 -12.52
N PRO A 184 -13.12 -18.78 -12.09
CA PRO A 184 -13.13 -17.51 -12.79
C PRO A 184 -11.72 -16.92 -12.77
N LYS A 185 -11.36 -16.23 -13.86
CA LYS A 185 -10.13 -15.44 -13.96
C LYS A 185 -10.50 -14.07 -14.49
N GLY A 186 -9.99 -13.02 -13.85
CA GLY A 186 -10.18 -11.66 -14.35
C GLY A 186 -9.46 -11.46 -15.68
N SER A 187 -10.07 -10.67 -16.56
CA SER A 187 -9.40 -10.23 -17.78
C SER A 187 -8.17 -9.36 -17.43
N PRO A 188 -7.17 -9.25 -18.33
CA PRO A 188 -6.06 -8.33 -18.14
C PRO A 188 -6.51 -6.89 -17.81
N ALA A 189 -7.60 -6.44 -18.45
CA ALA A 189 -8.23 -5.15 -18.16
C ALA A 189 -8.68 -5.00 -16.70
N GLN A 190 -9.40 -6.00 -16.18
CA GLN A 190 -9.87 -5.99 -14.80
C GLN A 190 -8.71 -6.06 -13.80
N GLN A 191 -7.67 -6.84 -14.12
CA GLN A 191 -6.46 -6.92 -13.29
C GLN A 191 -5.72 -5.59 -13.25
N ALA A 192 -5.57 -4.92 -14.40
CA ALA A 192 -4.98 -3.59 -14.50
C ALA A 192 -5.77 -2.57 -13.68
N ASP A 193 -7.09 -2.53 -13.81
CA ASP A 193 -7.96 -1.60 -13.08
C ASP A 193 -7.84 -1.74 -11.57
N VAL A 194 -7.97 -2.96 -11.06
CA VAL A 194 -7.85 -3.22 -9.63
C VAL A 194 -6.42 -2.93 -9.13
N ALA A 195 -5.39 -3.27 -9.91
CA ALA A 195 -4.00 -3.04 -9.51
C ALA A 195 -3.68 -1.53 -9.47
N VAL A 196 -4.05 -0.76 -10.49
CA VAL A 196 -3.87 0.70 -10.52
C VAL A 196 -4.62 1.35 -9.38
N ASP A 197 -5.87 0.95 -9.12
CA ASP A 197 -6.65 1.51 -8.02
C ASP A 197 -6.07 1.16 -6.66
N ALA A 198 -5.57 -0.07 -6.48
CA ALA A 198 -4.90 -0.49 -5.26
C ALA A 198 -3.59 0.29 -5.02
N ILE A 199 -2.76 0.49 -6.06
CA ILE A 199 -1.53 1.28 -5.95
C ILE A 199 -1.83 2.76 -5.67
N ALA A 200 -2.79 3.35 -6.39
CA ALA A 200 -3.23 4.72 -6.15
C ALA A 200 -3.73 4.90 -4.70
N ARG A 201 -4.46 3.91 -4.17
CA ARG A 201 -4.96 3.93 -2.80
C ARG A 201 -3.86 3.75 -1.76
N LEU A 202 -2.95 2.79 -1.98
CA LEU A 202 -1.85 2.47 -1.09
C LEU A 202 -0.81 3.59 -1.03
N VAL A 203 -0.33 4.05 -2.18
CA VAL A 203 0.85 4.92 -2.31
C VAL A 203 0.47 6.39 -2.31
N LEU A 204 -0.50 6.78 -3.13
CA LEU A 204 -0.89 8.17 -3.33
C LEU A 204 -2.02 8.63 -2.39
N ASN A 205 -2.66 7.69 -1.67
CA ASN A 205 -3.83 7.94 -0.81
C ASN A 205 -5.02 8.57 -1.55
N LEU A 206 -5.11 8.33 -2.85
CA LEU A 206 -6.21 8.86 -3.66
C LEU A 206 -7.51 8.17 -3.28
N LYS A 207 -8.61 8.91 -3.28
CA LYS A 207 -9.96 8.33 -3.18
C LYS A 207 -10.30 7.59 -4.48
N ASP A 208 -11.34 6.77 -4.42
CA ASP A 208 -11.85 6.03 -5.57
C ASP A 208 -12.30 7.04 -6.63
N GLY A 209 -11.89 6.84 -7.89
CA GLY A 209 -12.18 7.78 -8.97
C GLY A 209 -11.44 9.11 -8.94
N GLN A 210 -10.46 9.34 -8.06
CA GLN A 210 -9.59 10.51 -8.20
C GLN A 210 -8.55 10.27 -9.32
N PRO A 211 -8.28 11.23 -10.20
CA PRO A 211 -7.26 11.06 -11.23
C PRO A 211 -5.88 10.92 -10.59
N VAL A 212 -5.00 10.14 -11.24
CA VAL A 212 -3.59 10.05 -10.84
C VAL A 212 -2.88 11.34 -11.27
N PRO A 213 -2.12 12.02 -10.39
CA PRO A 213 -1.34 13.20 -10.77
C PRO A 213 -0.39 12.90 -11.92
N ALA A 214 -0.23 13.86 -12.84
CA ALA A 214 0.56 13.67 -14.05
C ALA A 214 2.03 13.31 -13.73
N GLU A 215 2.57 13.86 -12.64
CA GLU A 215 3.93 13.60 -12.15
C GLU A 215 4.15 12.17 -11.62
N ASP A 216 3.08 11.41 -11.36
CA ASP A 216 3.15 10.04 -10.85
C ASP A 216 2.52 9.02 -11.79
N ALA A 217 1.79 9.46 -12.83
CA ALA A 217 1.09 8.58 -13.76
C ALA A 217 2.02 7.52 -14.37
N GLN A 218 3.19 7.94 -14.86
CA GLN A 218 4.17 7.00 -15.43
C GLN A 218 4.78 6.07 -14.37
N LEU A 219 5.06 6.58 -13.17
CA LEU A 219 5.59 5.75 -12.07
C LEU A 219 4.60 4.68 -11.64
N VAL A 220 3.32 5.03 -11.55
CA VAL A 220 2.25 4.07 -11.27
C VAL A 220 2.16 3.05 -12.40
N ALA A 221 2.21 3.50 -13.65
CA ALA A 221 2.13 2.60 -14.80
C ALA A 221 3.29 1.59 -14.85
N ASP A 222 4.54 2.06 -14.73
CA ASP A 222 5.73 1.20 -14.73
C ASP A 222 5.75 0.25 -13.52
N CYS A 223 5.30 0.72 -12.36
CA CYS A 223 5.17 -0.09 -11.16
C CYS A 223 4.15 -1.21 -11.33
N VAL A 224 2.97 -0.92 -11.87
CA VAL A 224 1.93 -1.94 -12.06
C VAL A 224 2.32 -2.89 -13.18
N ALA A 225 2.69 -2.38 -14.36
CA ALA A 225 3.09 -3.21 -15.50
C ALA A 225 4.24 -4.16 -15.15
N GLY A 226 5.22 -3.70 -14.36
CA GLY A 226 6.31 -4.54 -13.88
C GLY A 226 5.90 -5.69 -12.95
N GLY A 227 4.86 -5.52 -12.14
CA GLY A 227 4.29 -6.61 -11.33
C GLY A 227 3.58 -7.69 -12.15
N PHE A 228 3.31 -7.39 -13.42
CA PHE A 228 2.64 -8.25 -14.39
C PHE A 228 3.51 -8.47 -15.64
N TRP A 229 4.83 -8.53 -15.45
CA TRP A 229 5.85 -8.60 -16.50
C TRP A 229 5.65 -9.71 -17.54
N ASP A 230 4.98 -10.80 -17.17
CA ASP A 230 4.70 -11.98 -18.00
C ASP A 230 3.29 -11.98 -18.62
N VAL A 231 2.48 -10.94 -18.42
CA VAL A 231 1.13 -10.84 -18.99
C VAL A 231 1.16 -9.99 -20.27
N PRO A 232 0.94 -10.58 -21.46
CA PRO A 232 0.94 -9.84 -22.72
C PRO A 232 -0.15 -8.76 -22.76
N GLY A 233 0.17 -7.60 -23.30
CA GLY A 233 -0.76 -6.46 -23.42
C GLY A 233 -1.02 -5.71 -22.10
N MET A 234 -0.41 -6.11 -20.99
CA MET A 234 -0.69 -5.49 -19.70
C MET A 234 -0.22 -4.05 -19.60
N ALA A 235 0.87 -3.67 -20.27
CA ALA A 235 1.37 -2.30 -20.25
C ALA A 235 0.33 -1.32 -20.83
N GLU A 236 -0.29 -1.69 -21.94
CA GLU A 236 -1.35 -0.93 -22.60
C GLU A 236 -2.61 -0.83 -21.73
N GLU A 237 -3.00 -1.95 -21.11
CA GLU A 237 -4.14 -2.02 -20.19
C GLU A 237 -3.93 -1.14 -18.95
N VAL A 238 -2.71 -1.12 -18.40
CA VAL A 238 -2.33 -0.28 -17.28
C VAL A 238 -2.33 1.19 -17.66
N GLN A 239 -1.78 1.55 -18.83
CA GLN A 239 -1.78 2.94 -19.32
C GLN A 239 -3.21 3.45 -19.51
N ARG A 240 -4.08 2.65 -20.15
CA ARG A 240 -5.52 2.96 -20.22
C ARG A 240 -6.10 3.14 -18.83
N SER A 241 -5.84 2.19 -17.93
CA SER A 241 -6.39 2.21 -16.59
C SER A 241 -5.99 3.44 -15.78
N VAL A 242 -4.74 3.89 -15.88
CA VAL A 242 -4.25 5.14 -15.25
C VAL A 242 -4.99 6.35 -15.82
N ALA A 243 -5.12 6.44 -17.14
CA ALA A 243 -5.79 7.55 -17.82
C ALA A 243 -7.29 7.62 -17.49
N GLU A 244 -7.97 6.48 -17.44
CA GLU A 244 -9.43 6.39 -17.24
C GLU A 244 -9.83 6.28 -15.77
N ARG A 245 -8.90 6.44 -14.83
CA ARG A 245 -9.17 6.20 -13.39
C ARG A 245 -10.33 7.01 -12.86
N GLU A 246 -10.49 8.25 -13.32
CA GLU A 246 -11.57 9.11 -12.88
C GLU A 246 -12.97 8.59 -13.24
N LEU A 247 -13.08 7.85 -14.34
CA LEU A 247 -14.33 7.25 -14.80
C LEU A 247 -14.77 6.08 -13.91
N ARG A 248 -13.87 5.52 -13.09
CA ARG A 248 -14.12 4.39 -12.19
C ARG A 248 -14.53 4.80 -10.78
N ALA A 249 -14.98 6.05 -10.57
CA ALA A 249 -15.43 6.52 -9.26
C ALA A 249 -16.54 5.65 -8.64
N SER A 250 -17.45 5.12 -9.46
CA SER A 250 -18.55 4.26 -9.03
C SER A 250 -18.20 2.77 -8.97
N ALA A 251 -17.03 2.35 -9.46
CA ALA A 251 -16.66 0.93 -9.58
C ALA A 251 -16.66 0.17 -8.24
N TYR A 252 -16.48 0.89 -7.13
CA TYR A 252 -16.46 0.34 -5.77
C TYR A 252 -17.50 0.97 -4.85
N SER A 253 -18.45 1.75 -5.39
CA SER A 253 -19.55 2.35 -4.64
C SER A 253 -20.69 1.33 -4.50
N LEU A 254 -20.65 0.54 -3.42
CA LEU A 254 -21.73 -0.31 -2.91
C LEU A 254 -21.90 -0.06 -1.42
#